data_AF-A0A960CXQ8-F1
#
_entry.id   AF-A0A960CXQ8-F1
#
_cell.length_a   1.000
_cell.length_b   1.000
_cell.length_c   1.000
_cell.angle_alpha   90.00
_cell.angle_beta   90.00
_cell.angle_gamma   90.00
#
_symmetry.space_group_name_H-M   'P 1'
#
loop_
_entity.id
_entity.type
_entity.pdbx_description
1 polymer ?
#
loop_
_entity_poly.entity_id
_entity_poly.type
_entity_poly.pdbx_seq_one_letter_code
_entity_poly.pdbx_strand_id
1 'polypeptide(L)'
;EELGQPLPLFIKWDDADYGLRAGEHGYGTVTMPGTAIWHMAWSDKDDAIDWQAYFHLRNRLVVSALHWDAPIRGLLASSLKATVKHLMCLEYSTVAIQNKALADFLAGPEHIFSILETALPEVRKMRSEYPDAVVLPGATSLPRPTGRTKVHKPPVSLPAIGFRLARGVLHQLRQEDPRHHERPQLNIPTQDARWFLLCNVDGVTVTTADGRGVVYRQRDRAKMFALLRTSLRQHIRLARKYNRMRKDYRSALPALSSQQKWEAVLNSEVAARG
;
A
#
# COMPACT_ATOMS: atom_id res chain seq x y z
N GLU A 1 30.01 -8.13 7.89
CA GLU A 1 30.80 -6.89 8.05
C GLU A 1 30.87 -6.12 6.75
N GLU A 2 31.38 -6.71 5.65
CA GLU A 2 31.51 -6.04 4.34
C GLU A 2 30.23 -5.37 3.83
N LEU A 3 29.07 -6.04 3.90
CA LEU A 3 27.79 -5.50 3.39
C LEU A 3 27.22 -4.33 4.23
N GLY A 4 27.71 -4.15 5.46
CA GLY A 4 27.10 -3.27 6.46
C GLY A 4 25.76 -3.77 7.00
N GLN A 5 25.05 -2.89 7.71
CA GLN A 5 23.76 -3.14 8.34
C GLN A 5 22.60 -3.21 7.33
N PRO A 6 21.41 -3.69 7.75
CA PRO A 6 20.17 -3.56 6.98
C PRO A 6 19.86 -2.09 6.63
N LEU A 7 19.09 -1.88 5.56
CA LEU A 7 18.58 -0.54 5.27
C LEU A 7 17.64 -0.07 6.40
N PRO A 8 17.56 1.24 6.67
CA PRO A 8 16.67 1.84 7.68
C PRO A 8 15.21 1.84 7.19
N LEU A 9 14.65 0.66 6.98
CA LEU A 9 13.29 0.43 6.53
C LEU A 9 12.54 -0.23 7.68
N PHE A 10 11.45 0.39 8.14
CA PHE A 10 10.69 -0.13 9.29
C PHE A 10 10.23 -1.58 9.08
N ILE A 11 9.42 -1.81 8.04
CA ILE A 11 9.15 -3.16 7.55
C ILE A 11 8.94 -3.19 6.04
N LYS A 12 9.25 -4.37 5.52
CA LYS A 12 9.16 -4.89 4.16
C LYS A 12 10.33 -4.43 3.29
N TRP A 13 10.87 -5.41 2.54
CA TRP A 13 11.95 -5.29 1.56
C TRP A 13 13.37 -5.18 2.12
N ASP A 14 13.54 -5.04 3.43
CA ASP A 14 14.85 -5.08 4.10
C ASP A 14 15.57 -6.43 3.87
N ASP A 15 14.82 -7.53 3.89
CA ASP A 15 15.29 -8.88 3.58
C ASP A 15 15.70 -9.05 2.11
N ALA A 16 14.85 -8.60 1.20
CA ALA A 16 15.09 -8.66 -0.25
C ALA A 16 16.29 -7.80 -0.65
N ASP A 17 16.42 -6.58 -0.08
CA ASP A 17 17.61 -5.74 -0.23
C ASP A 17 18.87 -6.47 0.22
N TYR A 18 18.87 -7.04 1.42
CA TYR A 18 20.06 -7.66 1.97
C TYR A 18 20.52 -8.85 1.11
N GLY A 19 19.58 -9.65 0.60
CA GLY A 19 19.87 -10.73 -0.33
C GLY A 19 20.41 -10.24 -1.69
N LEU A 20 19.87 -9.14 -2.23
CA LEU A 20 20.38 -8.52 -3.46
C LEU A 20 21.79 -7.96 -3.27
N ARG A 21 22.04 -7.21 -2.19
CA ARG A 21 23.38 -6.71 -1.82
C ARG A 21 24.36 -7.85 -1.65
N ALA A 22 23.97 -8.92 -0.97
CA ALA A 22 24.81 -10.10 -0.81
C ALA A 22 25.19 -10.72 -2.17
N GLY A 23 24.20 -10.93 -3.05
CA GLY A 23 24.42 -11.46 -4.40
C GLY A 23 25.35 -10.59 -5.26
N GLU A 24 25.23 -9.27 -5.16
CA GLU A 24 26.12 -8.31 -5.85
C GLU A 24 27.58 -8.39 -5.38
N HIS A 25 27.84 -8.90 -4.17
CA HIS A 25 29.18 -9.17 -3.63
C HIS A 25 29.62 -10.64 -3.80
N GLY A 26 28.86 -11.44 -4.57
CA GLY A 26 29.19 -12.84 -4.81
C GLY A 26 28.74 -13.81 -3.70
N TYR A 27 27.96 -13.34 -2.72
CA TYR A 27 27.41 -14.16 -1.65
C TYR A 27 26.03 -14.71 -2.03
N GLY A 28 25.98 -16.00 -2.40
CA GLY A 28 24.74 -16.67 -2.80
C GLY A 28 23.75 -16.86 -1.64
N THR A 29 22.45 -16.74 -1.93
CA THR A 29 21.36 -17.03 -0.98
C THR A 29 20.64 -18.31 -1.40
N VAL A 30 20.39 -19.23 -0.45
CA VAL A 30 19.64 -20.48 -0.68
C VAL A 30 18.45 -20.59 0.26
N THR A 31 17.29 -20.95 -0.28
CA THR A 31 16.14 -21.41 0.52
C THR A 31 16.14 -22.94 0.51
N MET A 32 16.41 -23.56 1.66
CA MET A 32 16.65 -25.01 1.75
C MET A 32 15.35 -25.79 2.00
N PRO A 33 14.87 -26.62 1.04
CA PRO A 33 13.72 -27.49 1.29
C PRO A 33 14.00 -28.45 2.45
N GLY A 34 12.99 -28.68 3.30
CA GLY A 34 13.12 -29.55 4.48
C GLY A 34 13.72 -28.88 5.72
N THR A 35 14.23 -27.65 5.62
CA THR A 35 14.63 -26.84 6.78
C THR A 35 13.61 -25.72 7.00
N ALA A 36 12.82 -25.80 8.07
CA ALA A 36 11.73 -24.88 8.30
C ALA A 36 11.51 -24.58 9.78
N ILE A 37 10.86 -23.45 10.04
CA ILE A 37 10.22 -23.10 11.30
C ILE A 37 8.74 -22.80 11.03
N TRP A 38 7.90 -22.88 12.06
CA TRP A 38 6.51 -22.45 11.94
C TRP A 38 6.41 -20.93 12.15
N HIS A 39 5.87 -20.24 11.16
CA HIS A 39 5.60 -18.81 11.21
C HIS A 39 4.25 -18.51 10.56
N MET A 40 3.56 -17.48 11.06
CA MET A 40 2.26 -17.05 10.50
C MET A 40 2.40 -16.65 9.04
N ALA A 41 1.58 -17.28 8.19
CA ALA A 41 1.46 -16.97 6.78
C ALA A 41 0.58 -15.72 6.53
N TRP A 42 0.46 -15.36 5.26
CA TRP A 42 -0.24 -14.18 4.75
C TRP A 42 -1.77 -14.33 4.71
N SER A 43 -2.30 -15.55 4.86
CA SER A 43 -3.72 -15.86 4.64
C SER A 43 -4.68 -15.01 5.49
N ASP A 44 -4.20 -14.53 6.64
CA ASP A 44 -5.02 -13.84 7.63
C ASP A 44 -4.67 -12.34 7.74
N LYS A 45 -3.89 -11.78 6.78
CA LYS A 45 -3.37 -10.40 6.84
C LYS A 45 -3.82 -9.54 5.65
N ASP A 46 -4.20 -8.30 5.93
CA ASP A 46 -4.58 -7.25 4.96
C ASP A 46 -3.39 -6.31 4.60
N ASP A 47 -2.19 -6.85 4.44
CA ASP A 47 -0.97 -6.03 4.28
C ASP A 47 -0.91 -5.23 2.97
N ALA A 48 -1.69 -5.61 1.96
CA ALA A 48 -1.76 -4.93 0.68
C ALA A 48 -2.69 -3.69 0.67
N ILE A 49 -3.52 -3.50 1.70
CA ILE A 49 -4.49 -2.38 1.78
C ILE A 49 -4.40 -1.58 3.08
N ASP A 50 -3.82 -2.15 4.14
CA ASP A 50 -3.66 -1.48 5.42
C ASP A 50 -2.47 -0.50 5.44
N TRP A 51 -2.02 -0.11 6.64
CA TRP A 51 -0.89 0.78 6.83
C TRP A 51 0.43 0.23 6.24
N GLN A 52 0.55 -1.08 6.05
CA GLN A 52 1.72 -1.71 5.45
C GLN A 52 1.85 -1.38 3.97
N ALA A 53 0.74 -1.04 3.28
CA ALA A 53 0.76 -0.65 1.86
C ALA A 53 1.64 0.58 1.60
N TYR A 54 1.75 1.49 2.57
CA TYR A 54 2.71 2.60 2.53
C TYR A 54 4.15 2.08 2.42
N PHE A 55 4.53 1.18 3.33
CA PHE A 55 5.89 0.63 3.38
C PHE A 55 6.18 -0.27 2.18
N HIS A 56 5.21 -1.08 1.74
CA HIS A 56 5.35 -1.89 0.53
C HIS A 56 5.73 -1.06 -0.70
N LEU A 57 5.04 0.06 -0.95
CA LEU A 57 5.34 0.90 -2.11
C LEU A 57 6.63 1.69 -1.93
N ARG A 58 6.80 2.36 -0.78
CA ARG A 58 7.99 3.18 -0.48
C ARG A 58 9.26 2.36 -0.57
N ASN A 59 9.29 1.22 0.12
CA ASN A 59 10.49 0.41 0.23
C ASN A 59 10.79 -0.34 -1.07
N ARG A 60 9.75 -0.78 -1.81
CA ARG A 60 9.93 -1.30 -3.17
C ARG A 60 10.64 -0.29 -4.07
N LEU A 61 10.30 1.00 -3.97
CA LEU A 61 10.95 2.06 -4.74
C LEU A 61 12.39 2.29 -4.29
N VAL A 62 12.67 2.27 -2.98
CA VAL A 62 14.04 2.37 -2.44
C VAL A 62 14.92 1.23 -2.95
N VAL A 63 14.50 -0.02 -2.76
CA VAL A 63 15.25 -1.21 -3.20
C VAL A 63 15.39 -1.24 -4.73
N SER A 64 14.34 -0.86 -5.46
CA SER A 64 14.43 -0.73 -6.91
C SER A 64 15.42 0.38 -7.31
N ALA A 65 15.52 1.48 -6.58
CA ALA A 65 16.47 2.54 -6.90
C ALA A 65 17.93 2.11 -6.67
N LEU A 66 18.17 1.23 -5.69
CA LEU A 66 19.49 0.67 -5.38
C LEU A 66 19.92 -0.36 -6.44
N HIS A 67 19.05 -1.31 -6.77
CA HIS A 67 19.45 -2.52 -7.51
C HIS A 67 18.96 -2.58 -8.97
N TRP A 68 18.11 -1.65 -9.43
CA TRP A 68 17.47 -1.76 -10.74
C TRP A 68 18.01 -0.76 -11.77
N ASP A 69 18.67 -1.28 -12.82
CA ASP A 69 19.19 -0.46 -13.91
C ASP A 69 18.23 -0.30 -15.11
N ALA A 70 17.23 -1.17 -15.23
CA ALA A 70 16.28 -1.15 -16.35
C ALA A 70 15.24 0.00 -16.27
N PRO A 71 14.53 0.31 -17.37
CA PRO A 71 13.54 1.39 -17.41
C PRO A 71 12.41 1.20 -16.38
N ILE A 72 12.03 2.28 -15.70
CA ILE A 72 10.97 2.29 -14.65
C ILE A 72 9.54 2.04 -15.18
N ARG A 73 9.35 1.91 -16.50
CA ARG A 73 8.01 1.86 -17.13
C ARG A 73 7.11 0.77 -16.54
N GLY A 74 7.66 -0.43 -16.31
CA GLY A 74 6.91 -1.55 -15.72
C GLY A 74 6.46 -1.28 -14.29
N LEU A 75 7.32 -0.65 -13.48
CA LEU A 75 7.00 -0.29 -12.10
C LEU A 75 5.90 0.78 -12.06
N LEU A 76 6.00 1.81 -12.92
CA LEU A 76 4.97 2.84 -13.03
C LEU A 76 3.62 2.27 -13.47
N ALA A 77 3.61 1.40 -14.49
CA ALA A 77 2.39 0.76 -14.97
C ALA A 77 1.77 -0.14 -13.89
N SER A 78 2.59 -0.91 -13.16
CA SER A 78 2.16 -1.75 -12.05
C SER A 78 1.54 -0.93 -10.92
N SER A 79 2.20 0.15 -10.50
CA SER A 79 1.74 1.05 -9.43
C SER A 79 0.44 1.77 -9.83
N LEU A 80 0.37 2.33 -11.04
CA LEU A 80 -0.83 3.03 -11.51
C LEU A 80 -2.03 2.10 -11.65
N LYS A 81 -1.81 0.87 -12.15
CA LYS A 81 -2.87 -0.15 -12.21
C LYS A 81 -3.39 -0.50 -10.81
N ALA A 82 -2.51 -0.61 -9.81
CA ALA A 82 -2.90 -0.83 -8.42
C ALA A 82 -3.69 0.35 -7.86
N THR A 83 -3.25 1.60 -8.08
CA THR A 83 -3.99 2.81 -7.69
C THR A 83 -5.41 2.79 -8.25
N VAL A 84 -5.59 2.55 -9.56
CA VAL A 84 -6.91 2.51 -10.18
C VAL A 84 -7.77 1.41 -9.56
N LYS A 85 -7.20 0.22 -9.30
CA LYS A 85 -7.90 -0.86 -8.61
C LYS A 85 -8.39 -0.44 -7.22
N HIS A 86 -7.53 0.18 -6.40
CA HIS A 86 -7.88 0.62 -5.05
C HIS A 86 -9.02 1.66 -5.07
N LEU A 87 -8.96 2.64 -5.99
CA LEU A 87 -10.04 3.62 -6.17
C LEU A 87 -11.37 2.94 -6.56
N MET A 88 -11.32 1.96 -7.46
CA MET A 88 -12.50 1.19 -7.88
C MET A 88 -13.04 0.27 -6.77
N CYS A 89 -12.21 -0.10 -5.79
CA CYS A 89 -12.58 -0.85 -4.60
C CYS A 89 -12.94 0.03 -3.40
N LEU A 90 -12.96 1.37 -3.57
CA LEU A 90 -13.23 2.34 -2.51
C LEU A 90 -12.20 2.31 -1.35
N GLU A 91 -10.96 1.94 -1.66
CA GLU A 91 -9.82 1.86 -0.72
C GLU A 91 -9.04 3.18 -0.74
N TYR A 92 -9.69 4.26 -0.29
CA TYR A 92 -9.18 5.62 -0.42
C TYR A 92 -8.01 5.90 0.53
N SER A 93 -8.06 5.37 1.75
CA SER A 93 -6.96 5.47 2.71
C SER A 93 -5.66 4.87 2.13
N THR A 94 -5.76 3.74 1.43
CA THR A 94 -4.63 3.05 0.78
C THR A 94 -3.98 3.93 -0.29
N VAL A 95 -4.78 4.61 -1.12
CA VAL A 95 -4.23 5.51 -2.15
C VAL A 95 -3.61 6.76 -1.51
N ALA A 96 -4.19 7.29 -0.44
CA ALA A 96 -3.64 8.44 0.28
C ALA A 96 -2.24 8.13 0.85
N ILE A 97 -2.09 7.00 1.53
CA ILE A 97 -0.80 6.60 2.09
C ILE A 97 0.18 6.17 0.99
N GLN A 98 -0.26 5.58 -0.12
CA GLN A 98 0.61 5.31 -1.28
C GLN A 98 1.12 6.61 -1.93
N ASN A 99 0.29 7.67 -1.97
CA ASN A 99 0.74 8.99 -2.41
C ASN A 99 1.81 9.58 -1.48
N LYS A 100 1.67 9.40 -0.16
CA LYS A 100 2.71 9.74 0.82
C LYS A 100 3.97 8.90 0.62
N ALA A 101 3.85 7.58 0.38
CA ALA A 101 4.98 6.70 0.09
C ALA A 101 5.80 7.16 -1.11
N LEU A 102 5.14 7.56 -2.21
CA LEU A 102 5.79 8.15 -3.38
C LEU A 102 6.49 9.47 -3.04
N ALA A 103 5.85 10.32 -2.23
CA ALA A 103 6.41 11.60 -1.82
C ALA A 103 7.66 11.44 -0.94
N ASP A 104 7.61 10.54 0.05
CA ASP A 104 8.71 10.26 0.98
C ASP A 104 9.90 9.60 0.26
N PHE A 105 9.65 8.69 -0.70
CA PHE A 105 10.72 8.20 -1.57
C PHE A 105 11.37 9.34 -2.39
N LEU A 106 10.56 10.25 -2.94
CA LEU A 106 11.04 11.37 -3.74
C LEU A 106 11.73 12.46 -2.91
N ALA A 107 11.63 12.41 -1.57
CA ALA A 107 12.32 13.31 -0.66
C ALA A 107 13.78 12.89 -0.40
N GLY A 108 14.14 11.64 -0.70
CA GLY A 108 15.53 11.16 -0.71
C GLY A 108 15.92 10.28 0.49
N PRO A 109 17.13 9.70 0.47
CA PRO A 109 17.59 8.71 1.44
C PRO A 109 17.71 9.25 2.88
N GLU A 110 18.13 10.49 3.07
CA GLU A 110 18.23 11.13 4.38
C GLU A 110 16.86 11.27 5.03
N HIS A 111 15.85 11.66 4.23
CA HIS A 111 14.47 11.74 4.71
C HIS A 111 13.96 10.37 5.17
N ILE A 112 14.19 9.32 4.38
CA ILE A 112 13.81 7.94 4.75
C ILE A 112 14.40 7.53 6.10
N PHE A 113 15.67 7.86 6.34
CA PHE A 113 16.32 7.59 7.61
C PHE A 113 15.66 8.37 8.76
N SER A 114 15.40 9.68 8.55
CA SER A 114 14.83 10.55 9.59
C SER A 114 13.41 10.18 10.03
N ILE A 115 12.64 9.49 9.17
CA ILE A 115 11.25 9.11 9.45
C ILE A 115 11.09 7.66 9.92
N LEU A 116 12.19 6.98 10.30
CA LEU A 116 12.17 5.56 10.65
C LEU A 116 11.14 5.25 11.75
N GLU A 117 11.09 6.06 12.80
CA GLU A 117 10.15 5.91 13.91
C GLU A 117 8.81 6.61 13.66
N THR A 118 8.83 7.78 13.02
CA THR A 118 7.64 8.64 12.89
C THR A 118 6.69 8.22 11.77
N ALA A 119 7.18 7.48 10.76
CA ALA A 119 6.36 7.10 9.61
C ALA A 119 5.13 6.25 9.98
N LEU A 120 5.25 5.32 10.92
CA LEU A 120 4.12 4.45 11.31
C LEU A 120 2.99 5.24 12.00
N PRO A 121 3.26 6.03 13.07
CA PRO A 121 2.24 6.89 13.69
C PRO A 121 1.58 7.84 12.69
N GLU A 122 2.36 8.47 11.79
CA GLU A 122 1.82 9.37 10.77
C GLU A 122 0.87 8.66 9.80
N VAL A 123 1.25 7.48 9.31
CA VAL A 123 0.42 6.68 8.39
C VAL A 123 -0.85 6.23 9.09
N ARG A 124 -0.78 5.79 10.35
CA ARG A 124 -1.97 5.42 11.13
C ARG A 124 -2.91 6.61 11.33
N LYS A 125 -2.38 7.78 11.68
CA LYS A 125 -3.15 9.02 11.82
C LYS A 125 -3.84 9.39 10.51
N MET A 126 -3.12 9.42 9.39
CA MET A 126 -3.68 9.71 8.08
C MET A 126 -4.83 8.75 7.75
N ARG A 127 -4.67 7.45 8.03
CA ARG A 127 -5.73 6.47 7.75
C ARG A 127 -6.97 6.68 8.63
N SER A 128 -6.82 7.15 9.86
CA SER A 128 -7.97 7.37 10.76
C SER A 128 -8.96 8.42 10.24
N GLU A 129 -8.55 9.28 9.31
CA GLU A 129 -9.39 10.27 8.64
C GLU A 129 -10.30 9.68 7.54
N TYR A 130 -10.13 8.39 7.22
CA TYR A 130 -10.84 7.72 6.13
C TYR A 130 -11.77 6.61 6.64
N PRO A 131 -13.07 6.62 6.28
CA PRO A 131 -14.02 5.58 6.69
C PRO A 131 -13.62 4.16 6.29
N ASP A 132 -12.92 4.00 5.16
CA ASP A 132 -12.44 2.69 4.69
C ASP A 132 -11.31 2.07 5.54
N ALA A 133 -10.79 2.80 6.52
CA ALA A 133 -9.76 2.33 7.44
C ALA A 133 -10.20 2.29 8.91
N VAL A 134 -11.40 2.77 9.24
CA VAL A 134 -11.95 2.70 10.60
C VAL A 134 -12.67 1.37 10.76
N VAL A 135 -12.10 0.50 11.59
CA VAL A 135 -12.65 -0.83 11.86
C VAL A 135 -13.78 -0.72 12.88
N LEU A 136 -14.96 -1.20 12.49
CA LEU A 136 -16.12 -1.35 13.34
C LEU A 136 -16.23 -2.80 13.84
N PRO A 137 -16.78 -3.04 15.05
CA PRO A 137 -16.89 -4.40 15.62
C PRO A 137 -17.67 -5.39 14.76
N GLY A 138 -18.58 -4.90 13.90
CA GLY A 138 -19.34 -5.75 12.99
C GLY A 138 -20.36 -4.96 12.18
N ALA A 139 -20.91 -5.59 11.14
CA ALA A 139 -21.88 -4.94 10.25
C ALA A 139 -23.20 -4.56 10.94
N THR A 140 -23.49 -5.14 12.11
CA THR A 140 -24.66 -4.80 12.95
C THR A 140 -24.51 -3.48 13.69
N SER A 141 -23.30 -2.91 13.75
CA SER A 141 -23.06 -1.55 14.27
C SER A 141 -23.60 -0.46 13.34
N LEU A 142 -23.94 -0.82 12.10
CA LEU A 142 -24.50 0.08 11.09
C LEU A 142 -25.96 -0.29 10.78
N PRO A 143 -26.75 0.64 10.22
CA PRO A 143 -28.10 0.34 9.76
C PRO A 143 -28.12 -0.84 8.79
N ARG A 144 -29.20 -1.64 8.84
CA ARG A 144 -29.36 -2.80 7.95
C ARG A 144 -29.22 -2.39 6.49
N PRO A 145 -28.52 -3.19 5.64
CA PRO A 145 -28.29 -2.79 4.26
C PRO A 145 -29.59 -2.61 3.47
N THR A 146 -29.60 -1.71 2.47
CA THR A 146 -30.76 -1.53 1.59
C THR A 146 -30.90 -2.64 0.56
N GLY A 147 -29.77 -3.20 0.10
CA GLY A 147 -29.70 -4.27 -0.87
C GLY A 147 -29.45 -5.64 -0.24
N ARG A 148 -29.65 -6.69 -1.04
CA ARG A 148 -29.25 -8.06 -0.71
C ARG A 148 -27.99 -8.44 -1.48
N THR A 149 -27.01 -8.99 -0.78
CA THR A 149 -25.79 -9.52 -1.39
C THR A 149 -26.15 -10.70 -2.29
N LYS A 150 -25.78 -10.64 -3.56
CA LYS A 150 -25.87 -11.76 -4.51
C LYS A 150 -24.47 -12.31 -4.75
N VAL A 151 -24.34 -13.62 -4.87
CA VAL A 151 -23.07 -14.24 -5.26
C VAL A 151 -22.77 -13.82 -6.70
N HIS A 152 -21.67 -13.09 -6.89
CA HIS A 152 -21.21 -12.66 -8.20
C HIS A 152 -20.12 -13.60 -8.70
N LYS A 153 -20.37 -14.28 -9.83
CA LYS A 153 -19.33 -15.04 -10.50
C LYS A 153 -18.27 -14.08 -11.05
N PRO A 154 -16.97 -14.32 -10.80
CA PRO A 154 -15.90 -13.52 -11.39
C PRO A 154 -16.00 -13.48 -12.92
N PRO A 155 -15.91 -12.30 -13.56
CA PRO A 155 -15.92 -12.23 -15.01
C PRO A 155 -14.60 -12.78 -15.57
N VAL A 156 -14.68 -13.84 -16.38
CA VAL A 156 -13.51 -14.49 -17.00
C VAL A 156 -13.35 -14.18 -18.48
N SER A 157 -14.44 -13.86 -19.19
CA SER A 157 -14.39 -13.53 -20.62
C SER A 157 -14.09 -12.04 -20.84
N LEU A 158 -13.27 -11.74 -21.86
CA LEU A 158 -12.87 -10.36 -22.19
C LEU A 158 -14.06 -9.40 -22.38
N PRO A 159 -15.16 -9.78 -23.10
CA PRO A 159 -16.32 -8.89 -23.23
C PRO A 159 -17.00 -8.60 -21.88
N ALA A 160 -17.10 -9.61 -21.00
CA ALA A 160 -17.71 -9.44 -19.68
C ALA A 160 -16.85 -8.54 -18.77
N ILE A 161 -15.52 -8.70 -18.83
CA ILE A 161 -14.57 -7.82 -18.11
C ILE A 161 -14.72 -6.38 -18.61
N GLY A 162 -14.73 -6.17 -19.93
CA GLY A 162 -14.87 -4.85 -20.54
C GLY A 162 -16.19 -4.18 -20.15
N PHE A 163 -17.31 -4.90 -20.20
CA PHE A 163 -18.61 -4.39 -19.78
C PHE A 163 -18.64 -3.99 -18.30
N ARG A 164 -18.10 -4.82 -17.40
CA ARG A 164 -18.03 -4.53 -15.96
C ARG A 164 -17.14 -3.32 -15.68
N LEU A 165 -16.02 -3.20 -16.37
CA LEU A 165 -15.12 -2.06 -16.26
C LEU A 165 -15.80 -0.77 -16.74
N ALA A 166 -16.40 -0.77 -17.93
CA ALA A 166 -17.09 0.40 -18.48
C ALA A 166 -18.23 0.87 -17.57
N ARG A 167 -19.04 -0.07 -17.07
CA ARG A 167 -20.12 0.22 -16.12
C ARG A 167 -19.57 0.82 -14.81
N GLY A 168 -18.52 0.22 -14.26
CA GLY A 168 -17.88 0.73 -13.04
C GLY A 168 -17.32 2.13 -13.22
N VAL A 169 -16.60 2.38 -14.32
CA VAL A 169 -16.08 3.72 -14.65
C VAL A 169 -17.23 4.72 -14.76
N LEU A 170 -18.28 4.40 -15.51
CA LEU A 170 -19.44 5.30 -15.66
C LEU A 170 -20.10 5.60 -14.31
N HIS A 171 -20.20 4.62 -13.41
CA HIS A 171 -20.73 4.82 -12.07
C HIS A 171 -19.84 5.74 -11.23
N GLN A 172 -18.52 5.56 -11.27
CA GLN A 172 -17.55 6.41 -10.56
C GLN A 172 -17.56 7.87 -11.05
N LEU A 173 -17.97 8.12 -12.31
CA LEU A 173 -18.11 9.48 -12.86
C LEU A 173 -19.38 10.19 -12.38
N ARG A 174 -20.42 9.45 -11.97
CA ARG A 174 -21.69 10.00 -11.48
C ARG A 174 -21.56 10.51 -10.05
N GLN A 175 -22.45 11.42 -9.68
CA GLN A 175 -22.55 11.87 -8.29
C GLN A 175 -23.06 10.72 -7.40
N GLU A 176 -22.47 10.57 -6.22
CA GLU A 176 -22.90 9.65 -5.17
C GLU A 176 -24.21 10.08 -4.52
N ASP A 177 -25.02 9.10 -4.10
CA ASP A 177 -26.18 9.35 -3.24
C ASP A 177 -25.72 9.35 -1.76
N PRO A 178 -25.79 10.50 -1.05
CA PRO A 178 -25.33 10.62 0.34
C PRO A 178 -26.05 9.67 1.31
N ARG A 179 -27.26 9.22 0.98
CA ARG A 179 -28.01 8.27 1.82
C ARG A 179 -27.26 6.95 2.00
N HIS A 180 -26.44 6.58 1.02
CA HIS A 180 -25.61 5.38 1.07
C HIS A 180 -24.36 5.54 1.93
N HIS A 181 -24.09 6.74 2.48
CA HIS A 181 -23.03 6.95 3.48
C HIS A 181 -23.56 6.78 4.90
N GLU A 182 -24.86 6.94 5.12
CA GLU A 182 -25.52 6.67 6.39
C GLU A 182 -25.95 5.21 6.50
N ARG A 183 -26.55 4.68 5.43
CA ARG A 183 -27.05 3.31 5.36
C ARG A 183 -26.37 2.52 4.23
N PRO A 184 -25.59 1.46 4.54
CA PRO A 184 -24.84 0.75 3.52
C PRO A 184 -25.79 0.07 2.51
N GLN A 185 -25.35 -0.04 1.27
CA GLN A 185 -26.12 -0.77 0.25
C GLN A 185 -25.97 -2.27 0.42
N LEU A 186 -24.77 -2.74 0.77
CA LEU A 186 -24.43 -4.15 0.87
C LEU A 186 -23.51 -4.37 2.06
N ASN A 187 -23.55 -5.61 2.57
CA ASN A 187 -22.55 -6.15 3.47
C ASN A 187 -21.82 -7.28 2.73
N ILE A 188 -20.51 -7.12 2.54
CA ILE A 188 -19.71 -7.98 1.67
C ILE A 188 -18.60 -8.66 2.48
N PRO A 189 -18.48 -10.00 2.44
CA PRO A 189 -17.35 -10.69 3.04
C PRO A 189 -16.07 -10.46 2.23
N THR A 190 -14.91 -10.56 2.88
CA THR A 190 -13.59 -10.29 2.28
C THR A 190 -13.35 -11.01 0.95
N GLN A 191 -13.79 -12.28 0.84
CA GLN A 191 -13.64 -13.09 -0.37
C GLN A 191 -14.37 -12.52 -1.61
N ASP A 192 -15.48 -11.83 -1.39
CA ASP A 192 -16.35 -11.26 -2.44
C ASP A 192 -16.04 -9.77 -2.70
N ALA A 193 -15.17 -9.16 -1.89
CA ALA A 193 -14.77 -7.75 -1.98
C ALA A 193 -13.85 -7.49 -3.20
N ARG A 194 -14.41 -7.62 -4.40
CA ARG A 194 -13.71 -7.50 -5.69
C ARG A 194 -14.16 -6.26 -6.46
N TRP A 195 -13.25 -5.72 -7.27
CA TRP A 195 -13.45 -4.48 -8.02
C TRP A 195 -14.73 -4.46 -8.87
N PHE A 196 -15.11 -5.57 -9.51
CA PHE A 196 -16.28 -5.64 -10.41
C PHE A 196 -17.62 -5.54 -9.68
N LEU A 197 -17.61 -5.75 -8.35
CA LEU A 197 -18.76 -5.59 -7.47
C LEU A 197 -18.73 -4.20 -6.82
N LEU A 198 -17.61 -3.86 -6.18
CA LEU A 198 -17.42 -2.63 -5.42
C LEU A 198 -17.46 -1.36 -6.27
N CYS A 199 -17.14 -1.45 -7.57
CA CYS A 199 -17.17 -0.28 -8.44
C CYS A 199 -18.56 0.24 -8.79
N ASN A 200 -19.63 -0.45 -8.36
CA ASN A 200 -21.03 -0.14 -8.66
C ASN A 200 -21.85 0.25 -7.42
N VAL A 201 -21.18 0.55 -6.30
CA VAL A 201 -21.83 0.95 -5.04
C VAL A 201 -21.30 2.30 -4.55
N ASP A 202 -22.18 3.03 -3.87
CA ASP A 202 -21.90 4.30 -3.20
C ASP A 202 -21.50 4.12 -1.74
N GLY A 203 -21.95 3.04 -1.09
CA GLY A 203 -21.55 2.73 0.28
C GLY A 203 -21.76 1.26 0.62
N VAL A 204 -20.77 0.67 1.27
CA VAL A 204 -20.69 -0.77 1.48
C VAL A 204 -19.85 -1.11 2.70
N THR A 205 -20.30 -2.09 3.48
CA THR A 205 -19.45 -2.66 4.53
C THR A 205 -18.66 -3.84 3.97
N VAL A 206 -17.38 -3.88 4.30
CA VAL A 206 -16.48 -4.96 3.89
C VAL A 206 -15.82 -5.55 5.13
N THR A 207 -15.91 -6.86 5.30
CA THR A 207 -15.22 -7.56 6.40
C THR A 207 -13.70 -7.44 6.26
N THR A 208 -12.99 -7.26 7.36
CA THR A 208 -11.52 -7.29 7.40
C THR A 208 -11.00 -8.71 7.13
N ALA A 209 -9.77 -8.86 6.63
CA ALA A 209 -9.22 -10.20 6.33
C ALA A 209 -9.06 -11.08 7.58
N ASP A 210 -8.81 -10.48 8.74
CA ASP A 210 -8.75 -11.21 10.02
C ASP A 210 -10.14 -11.66 10.53
N GLY A 211 -11.22 -11.24 9.86
CA GLY A 211 -12.60 -11.56 10.21
C GLY A 211 -13.09 -10.91 11.50
N ARG A 212 -12.31 -10.02 12.13
CA ARG A 212 -12.62 -9.45 13.46
C ARG A 212 -13.50 -8.21 13.42
N GLY A 213 -13.73 -7.64 12.23
CA GLY A 213 -14.56 -6.45 12.09
C GLY A 213 -14.96 -6.16 10.66
N VAL A 214 -15.52 -4.98 10.44
CA VAL A 214 -15.87 -4.46 9.12
C VAL A 214 -15.40 -3.03 8.97
N VAL A 215 -15.10 -2.61 7.75
CA VAL A 215 -14.87 -1.20 7.40
C VAL A 215 -16.00 -0.69 6.53
N TYR A 216 -16.36 0.58 6.69
CA TYR A 216 -17.41 1.21 5.89
C TYR A 216 -16.78 1.98 4.74
N ARG A 217 -16.77 1.38 3.54
CA ARG A 217 -16.24 2.02 2.34
C ARG A 217 -17.33 2.88 1.70
N GLN A 218 -17.00 4.12 1.41
CA GLN A 218 -17.94 5.13 0.92
C GLN A 218 -17.36 5.77 -0.33
N ARG A 219 -18.14 5.79 -1.41
CA ARG A 219 -17.77 6.44 -2.66
C ARG A 219 -17.96 7.93 -2.52
N ASP A 220 -16.93 8.67 -2.88
CA ASP A 220 -16.93 10.13 -2.91
C ASP A 220 -16.19 10.54 -4.18
N ARG A 221 -16.93 11.09 -5.15
CA ARG A 221 -16.38 11.41 -6.46
C ARG A 221 -15.28 12.45 -6.35
N ALA A 222 -15.46 13.48 -5.53
CA ALA A 222 -14.49 14.56 -5.39
C ALA A 222 -13.18 14.05 -4.78
N LYS A 223 -13.28 13.26 -3.69
CA LYS A 223 -12.14 12.63 -3.02
C LYS A 223 -11.41 11.65 -3.94
N MET A 224 -12.15 10.81 -4.68
CA MET A 224 -11.57 9.88 -5.67
C MET A 224 -10.72 10.61 -6.70
N PHE A 225 -11.25 11.68 -7.31
CA PHE A 225 -10.50 12.47 -8.29
C PHE A 225 -9.34 13.24 -7.68
N ALA A 226 -9.47 13.76 -6.46
CA ALA A 226 -8.37 14.43 -5.75
C ALA A 226 -7.20 13.47 -5.49
N LEU A 227 -7.50 12.25 -5.03
CA LEU A 227 -6.51 11.19 -4.80
C LEU A 227 -5.87 10.72 -6.11
N LEU A 228 -6.66 10.54 -7.17
CA LEU A 228 -6.16 10.17 -8.50
C LEU A 228 -5.23 11.24 -9.07
N ARG A 229 -5.62 12.53 -9.01
CA ARG A 229 -4.78 13.64 -9.48
C ARG A 229 -3.47 13.71 -8.72
N THR A 230 -3.51 13.53 -7.41
CA THR A 230 -2.30 13.48 -6.57
C THR A 230 -1.42 12.30 -6.97
N SER A 231 -1.99 11.12 -7.15
CA SER A 231 -1.26 9.92 -7.59
C SER A 231 -0.62 10.13 -8.96
N LEU A 232 -1.36 10.63 -9.96
CA LEU A 232 -0.82 10.92 -11.29
C LEU A 232 0.33 11.94 -11.24
N ARG A 233 0.20 12.99 -10.42
CA ARG A 233 1.28 13.98 -10.22
C ARG A 233 2.52 13.32 -9.63
N GLN A 234 2.37 12.46 -8.64
CA GLN A 234 3.50 11.73 -8.05
C GLN A 234 4.12 10.74 -9.03
N HIS A 235 3.33 10.02 -9.83
CA HIS A 235 3.84 9.13 -10.88
C HIS A 235 4.62 9.88 -11.96
N ILE A 236 4.18 11.08 -12.36
CA ILE A 236 4.92 11.94 -13.30
C ILE A 236 6.23 12.40 -12.66
N ARG A 237 6.21 12.84 -11.39
CA ARG A 237 7.44 13.21 -10.66
C ARG A 237 8.40 12.03 -10.56
N LEU A 238 7.90 10.85 -10.25
CA LEU A 238 8.67 9.61 -10.18
C LEU A 238 9.31 9.30 -11.52
N ALA A 239 8.53 9.28 -12.62
CA ALA A 239 9.05 9.05 -13.97
C ALA A 239 10.20 9.99 -14.35
N ARG A 240 10.10 11.27 -13.97
CA ARG A 240 11.11 12.30 -14.26
C ARG A 240 12.34 12.21 -13.37
N LYS A 241 12.16 11.94 -12.07
CA LYS A 241 13.24 12.01 -11.06
C LYS A 241 13.90 10.66 -10.79
N TYR A 242 13.36 9.54 -11.26
CA TYR A 242 13.83 8.21 -10.88
C TYR A 242 15.33 7.99 -11.10
N ASN A 243 15.86 8.40 -12.26
CA ASN A 243 17.29 8.25 -12.55
C ASN A 243 18.18 9.04 -11.57
N ARG A 244 17.70 10.19 -11.09
CA ARG A 244 18.37 10.94 -10.04
C ARG A 244 18.24 10.21 -8.70
N MET A 245 17.06 9.73 -8.34
CA MET A 245 16.86 8.94 -7.12
C MET A 245 17.78 7.73 -7.07
N ARG A 246 18.00 7.02 -8.18
CA ARG A 246 19.00 5.93 -8.24
C ARG A 246 20.39 6.39 -7.81
N LYS A 247 20.86 7.52 -8.34
CA LYS A 247 22.16 8.09 -7.98
C LYS A 247 22.20 8.46 -6.50
N ASP A 248 21.20 9.21 -6.04
CA ASP A 248 21.11 9.71 -4.67
C ASP A 248 21.09 8.54 -3.67
N TYR A 249 20.21 7.54 -3.86
CA TYR A 249 20.13 6.36 -3.01
C TYR A 249 21.39 5.49 -3.03
N ARG A 250 21.98 5.24 -4.21
CA ARG A 250 23.25 4.48 -4.32
C ARG A 250 24.40 5.20 -3.64
N SER A 251 24.50 6.51 -3.78
CA SER A 251 25.54 7.32 -3.12
C SER A 251 25.37 7.33 -1.60
N ALA A 252 24.13 7.25 -1.11
CA ALA A 252 23.83 7.21 0.31
C ALA A 252 23.98 5.81 0.92
N LEU A 253 24.04 4.74 0.12
CA LEU A 253 24.05 3.35 0.61
C LEU A 253 25.14 3.11 1.68
N PRO A 254 26.42 3.50 1.49
CA PRO A 254 27.45 3.30 2.53
C PRO A 254 27.10 3.95 3.86
N ALA A 255 26.43 5.11 3.84
CA ALA A 255 25.99 5.79 5.06
C ALA A 255 24.77 5.08 5.67
N LEU A 256 23.79 4.69 4.85
CA LEU A 256 22.55 4.03 5.28
C LEU A 256 22.80 2.65 5.91
N SER A 257 23.81 1.92 5.46
CA SER A 257 24.22 0.63 6.02
C SER A 257 25.37 0.74 7.03
N SER A 258 25.83 1.93 7.37
CA SER A 258 26.94 2.06 8.35
C SER A 258 26.46 1.79 9.78
N GLN A 259 27.30 1.12 10.56
CA GLN A 259 27.05 0.90 11.98
C GLN A 259 26.91 2.22 12.74
N GLN A 260 27.79 3.19 12.47
CA GLN A 260 27.78 4.51 13.12
C GLN A 260 26.44 5.23 12.96
N LYS A 261 25.83 5.17 11.77
CA LYS A 261 24.54 5.82 11.53
C LYS A 261 23.41 5.10 12.26
N TRP A 262 23.46 3.77 12.33
CA TRP A 262 22.50 2.99 13.11
C TRP A 262 22.63 3.22 14.62
N GLU A 263 23.85 3.33 15.15
CA GLU A 263 24.12 3.67 16.54
C GLU A 263 23.47 5.01 16.94
N ALA A 264 23.44 6.00 16.04
CA ALA A 264 22.79 7.27 16.30
C ALA A 264 21.28 7.13 16.59
N VAL A 265 20.60 6.17 15.96
CA VAL A 265 19.17 5.91 16.23
C VAL A 265 19.03 5.05 17.48
N LEU A 266 19.70 3.89 17.50
CA LEU A 266 19.54 2.89 18.56
C LEU A 266 19.97 3.42 19.93
N ASN A 267 21.04 4.22 20.00
CA ASN A 267 21.54 4.76 21.26
C ASN A 267 20.81 6.05 21.68
N SER A 268 20.23 6.80 20.74
CA SER A 268 19.39 7.95 21.09
C SER A 268 18.11 7.53 21.83
N GLU A 269 17.56 6.36 21.51
CA GLU A 269 16.43 5.78 22.24
C GLU A 269 16.80 5.35 23.67
N VAL A 270 18.03 4.84 23.88
CA VAL A 270 18.51 4.44 25.21
C VAL A 270 18.66 5.67 26.12
N ALA A 271 19.12 6.80 25.58
CA ALA A 271 19.24 8.05 26.33
C ALA A 271 17.88 8.73 26.61
N ALA A 272 16.86 8.50 25.78
CA ALA A 272 15.51 9.05 25.98
C ALA A 272 14.63 8.21 26.95
N ARG A 273 15.02 6.96 27.22
CA ARG A 273 14.31 6.03 28.13
C ARG A 273 15.01 5.83 29.49
N GLY A 274 16.18 6.45 29.70
CA GLY A 274 16.89 6.52 30.98
C GLY A 274 16.64 7.85 31.69
#